data_AF-A0A0C2Z5W4-F1
#
_entry.id   AF-A0A0C2Z5W4-F1
#
_cell.length_a   1.000
_cell.length_b   1.000
_cell.length_c   1.000
_cell.angle_alpha   90.00
_cell.angle_beta   90.00
_cell.angle_gamma   90.00
#
_symmetry.space_group_name_H-M   'P 1'
#
loop_
_entity.id
_entity.type
_entity.pdbx_description
1 polymer ?
#
loop_
_entity_poly.entity_id
_entity_poly.type
_entity_poly.pdbx_seq_one_letter_code
_entity_poly.pdbx_strand_id
1 'polypeptide(L)'
;MTTDILVIGSGGAGLSAALRAKKLGCSVIVATKTLPTNANTSMAQGGFNASSNEDIQIHIDDTIRSSRGDDDWEEKAYKIMKQPSFHITCDLGLGNGTFTSYGCDLSYDYVKINAEYRT
;
A
#
# COMPACT_ATOMS: atom_id res chain seq x y z
N MET A 1 -24.54 -8.17 5.85
CA MET A 1 -23.33 -7.96 6.68
C MET A 1 -23.23 -6.46 6.93
N THR A 2 -23.09 -6.01 8.17
CA THR A 2 -22.96 -4.59 8.55
C THR A 2 -21.66 -4.40 9.32
N THR A 3 -20.96 -3.28 9.08
CA THR A 3 -19.69 -2.95 9.73
C THR A 3 -19.64 -1.43 9.95
N ASP A 4 -18.94 -0.97 10.98
CA ASP A 4 -18.72 0.45 11.23
C ASP A 4 -17.63 0.99 10.32
N ILE A 5 -16.59 0.17 10.08
CA ILE A 5 -15.42 0.53 9.27
C ILE A 5 -15.13 -0.57 8.25
N LEU A 6 -14.91 -0.16 7.01
CA LEU A 6 -14.38 -0.99 5.93
C LEU A 6 -12.96 -0.53 5.61
N VAL A 7 -11.98 -1.42 5.73
CA VAL A 7 -10.60 -1.19 5.32
C VAL A 7 -10.36 -1.91 4.00
N ILE A 8 -9.94 -1.17 2.97
CA ILE A 8 -9.60 -1.74 1.67
C ILE A 8 -8.07 -1.85 1.59
N GLY A 9 -7.57 -3.07 1.46
CA GLY A 9 -6.15 -3.40 1.43
C GLY A 9 -5.65 -3.95 2.77
N SER A 10 -4.99 -5.10 2.71
CA SER A 10 -4.42 -5.81 3.86
C SER A 10 -2.92 -5.56 4.05
N GLY A 11 -2.40 -4.43 3.55
CA GLY A 11 -1.02 -3.99 3.80
C GLY A 11 -0.83 -3.51 5.25
N GLY A 12 0.40 -3.10 5.60
CA GLY A 12 0.75 -2.71 6.98
C GLY A 12 -0.09 -1.53 7.48
N ALA A 13 -0.32 -0.51 6.65
CA ALA A 13 -1.17 0.62 7.00
C ALA A 13 -2.63 0.19 7.21
N GLY A 14 -3.18 -0.62 6.29
CA GLY A 14 -4.56 -1.10 6.37
C GLY A 14 -4.80 -1.97 7.62
N LEU A 15 -3.94 -2.95 7.88
CA LEU A 15 -4.04 -3.80 9.06
C LEU A 15 -3.79 -3.02 10.36
N SER A 16 -2.89 -2.04 10.38
CA SER A 16 -2.66 -1.18 11.54
C SER A 16 -3.90 -0.33 11.85
N ALA A 17 -4.51 0.27 10.83
CA ALA A 17 -5.76 1.00 10.97
C ALA A 17 -6.90 0.10 11.45
N ALA A 18 -7.05 -1.10 10.85
CA ALA A 18 -8.06 -2.08 11.24
C ALA A 18 -7.89 -2.53 12.70
N LEU A 19 -6.66 -2.83 13.13
CA LEU A 19 -6.35 -3.23 14.50
C LEU A 19 -6.65 -2.10 15.48
N ARG A 20 -6.29 -0.86 15.17
CA ARG A 20 -6.58 0.30 16.02
C ARG A 20 -8.09 0.52 16.14
N ALA A 21 -8.82 0.50 15.04
CA ALA A 21 -10.28 0.59 15.03
C ALA A 21 -10.94 -0.51 15.86
N LYS A 22 -10.45 -1.76 15.74
CA LYS A 22 -10.95 -2.88 16.54
C LYS A 22 -10.70 -2.69 18.04
N LYS A 23 -9.53 -2.16 18.42
CA LYS A 23 -9.20 -1.82 19.82
C LYS A 23 -10.09 -0.72 20.40
N LEU A 24 -10.68 0.13 19.55
CA LEU A 24 -11.64 1.16 19.94
C LEU A 24 -13.10 0.64 19.98
N GLY A 25 -13.32 -0.66 19.75
CA GLY A 25 -14.63 -1.30 19.83
C GLY A 25 -15.42 -1.33 18.53
N CYS A 26 -14.88 -0.81 17.42
CA CYS A 26 -15.58 -0.83 16.13
C CYS A 26 -15.66 -2.26 15.56
N SER A 27 -16.76 -2.54 14.87
CA SER A 27 -16.83 -3.64 13.91
C SER A 27 -16.08 -3.24 12.65
N VAL A 28 -15.15 -4.09 12.21
CA VAL A 28 -14.23 -3.80 11.10
C VAL A 28 -14.24 -4.97 10.14
N ILE A 29 -14.40 -4.69 8.85
CA ILE A 29 -14.16 -5.63 7.75
C ILE A 29 -12.92 -5.16 7.01
N VAL A 30 -12.00 -6.08 6.74
CA VAL A 30 -10.86 -5.85 5.85
C VAL A 30 -11.13 -6.56 4.54
N ALA A 31 -11.26 -5.80 3.46
CA ALA A 31 -11.40 -6.32 2.10
C ALA A 31 -10.04 -6.26 1.41
N THR A 32 -9.63 -7.37 0.80
CA THR A 32 -8.39 -7.45 0.03
C THR A 32 -8.57 -8.43 -1.13
N LYS A 33 -7.87 -8.19 -2.24
CA LYS A 33 -7.98 -9.00 -3.45
C LYS A 33 -7.42 -10.41 -3.26
N THR A 34 -6.45 -10.57 -2.36
CA THR A 34 -5.72 -11.82 -2.12
C THR A 34 -5.54 -12.05 -0.63
N LEU A 35 -4.93 -13.16 -0.23
CA LEU A 35 -4.62 -13.42 1.17
C LEU A 35 -3.81 -12.25 1.78
N PRO A 36 -4.03 -11.87 3.05
CA PRO A 36 -3.27 -10.80 3.70
C PRO A 36 -1.74 -10.97 3.65
N THR A 37 -1.27 -12.22 3.62
CA THR A 37 0.15 -12.58 3.44
C THR A 37 0.73 -12.17 2.09
N ASN A 38 -0.12 -11.90 1.09
CA ASN A 38 0.27 -11.52 -0.27
C ASN A 38 0.09 -10.01 -0.53
N ALA A 39 -0.14 -9.20 0.50
CA ALA A 39 -0.17 -7.74 0.36
C ALA A 39 1.23 -7.19 0.07
N ASN A 40 1.32 -6.08 -0.65
CA ASN A 40 2.62 -5.46 -0.99
C ASN A 40 3.50 -5.21 0.24
N THR A 41 2.94 -4.85 1.40
CA THR A 41 3.75 -4.70 2.62
C THR A 41 4.34 -6.03 3.12
N SER A 42 3.57 -7.12 3.04
CA SER A 42 4.02 -8.47 3.41
C SER A 42 5.03 -9.03 2.40
N MET A 43 4.83 -8.70 1.12
CA MET A 43 5.64 -9.15 -0.02
C MET A 43 6.86 -8.27 -0.29
N ALA A 44 6.92 -7.06 0.25
CA ALA A 44 8.01 -6.11 0.01
C ALA A 44 9.39 -6.63 0.47
N GLN A 45 9.44 -7.71 1.28
CA GLN A 45 10.66 -8.33 1.79
C GLN A 45 11.80 -7.30 2.00
N GLY A 46 12.92 -7.45 1.29
CA GLY A 46 14.12 -6.63 1.39
C GLY A 46 14.06 -5.24 0.75
N GLY A 47 12.98 -4.85 0.07
CA GLY A 47 12.84 -3.51 -0.52
C GLY A 47 12.69 -2.37 0.50
N PHE A 48 12.45 -2.71 1.78
CA PHE A 48 12.54 -1.78 2.92
C PHE A 48 13.93 -1.75 3.57
N ASN A 49 14.84 -2.65 3.20
CA ASN A 49 16.19 -2.63 3.74
C ASN A 49 16.90 -1.40 3.17
N ALA A 50 17.24 -0.43 4.03
CA ALA A 50 18.25 0.55 3.68
C ALA A 50 19.56 -0.23 3.40
N SER A 51 20.14 -0.04 2.23
CA SER A 51 21.47 -0.57 1.90
C SER A 51 22.48 -0.10 2.96
N SER A 52 22.93 -0.99 3.85
CA SER A 52 23.96 -0.69 4.84
C SER A 52 25.34 -0.90 4.22
N ASN A 53 25.86 0.09 3.47
CA ASN A 53 27.24 0.16 2.94
C ASN A 53 27.80 -1.05 2.16
N GLU A 54 27.10 -2.18 2.05
CA GLU A 54 27.51 -3.37 1.32
C GLU A 54 26.70 -3.47 0.02
N ASP A 55 27.45 -3.49 -1.08
CA ASP A 55 27.06 -3.62 -2.48
C ASP A 55 25.59 -3.29 -2.83
N ILE A 56 25.36 -2.00 -3.07
CA ILE A 56 24.12 -1.46 -3.63
C ILE A 56 23.62 -2.23 -4.87
N GLN A 57 24.52 -2.84 -5.64
CA GLN A 57 24.18 -3.65 -6.80
C GLN A 57 23.39 -4.92 -6.43
N ILE A 58 23.75 -5.59 -5.34
CA ILE A 58 23.01 -6.77 -4.87
C ILE A 58 21.59 -6.37 -4.45
N HIS A 59 21.44 -5.20 -3.83
CA HIS A 59 20.14 -4.66 -3.43
C HIS A 59 19.28 -4.27 -4.64
N ILE A 60 19.88 -3.66 -5.66
CA ILE A 60 19.21 -3.35 -6.93
C ILE A 60 18.75 -4.63 -7.63
N ASP A 61 19.64 -5.63 -7.75
CA ASP A 61 19.34 -6.90 -8.41
C ASP A 61 18.22 -7.68 -7.69
N ASP A 62 18.23 -7.70 -6.36
CA ASP A 62 17.17 -8.34 -5.55
C ASP A 62 15.83 -7.63 -5.73
N THR A 63 15.84 -6.29 -5.75
CA THR A 63 14.64 -5.48 -5.99
C THR A 63 14.05 -5.76 -7.38
N ILE A 64 14.89 -5.82 -8.42
CA ILE A 64 14.45 -6.11 -9.80
C ILE A 64 13.91 -7.55 -9.90
N ARG A 65 14.59 -8.55 -9.30
CA ARG A 65 14.10 -9.95 -9.31
C ARG A 65 12.78 -10.14 -8.57
N SER A 66 12.52 -9.29 -7.57
CA SER A 66 11.28 -9.31 -6.79
C SER A 66 10.09 -8.66 -7.52
N SER A 67 10.35 -7.79 -8.51
CA SER A 67 9.33 -7.33 -9.45
C SER A 67 8.85 -8.54 -10.27
N ARG A 68 7.53 -8.77 -10.23
CA ARG A 68 6.85 -9.83 -11.00
C ARG A 68 5.88 -9.21 -12.01
N GLY A 69 6.26 -8.10 -12.62
CA GLY A 69 5.48 -7.45 -13.66
C GLY A 69 5.72 -8.04 -15.04
N ASP A 70 4.68 -8.00 -15.88
CA ASP A 70 4.84 -8.03 -17.32
C ASP A 70 5.27 -6.62 -17.76
N ASP A 71 6.38 -6.49 -18.49
CA ASP A 71 7.03 -5.21 -18.81
C ASP A 71 6.05 -4.19 -19.41
N ASP A 72 5.09 -4.65 -20.22
CA ASP A 72 4.07 -3.80 -20.85
C ASP A 72 3.06 -3.24 -19.83
N TRP A 73 2.72 -4.01 -18.79
CA TRP A 73 1.83 -3.57 -17.72
C TRP A 73 2.52 -2.60 -16.76
N GLU A 74 3.79 -2.83 -16.43
CA GLU A 74 4.55 -1.91 -15.58
C GLU A 74 4.77 -0.57 -16.26
N GLU A 75 5.09 -0.54 -17.55
CA GLU A 75 5.29 0.72 -18.27
C GLU A 75 3.99 1.55 -18.33
N LYS A 76 2.84 0.89 -18.55
CA LYS A 76 1.53 1.56 -18.51
C LYS A 76 1.20 2.10 -17.13
N ALA A 77 1.41 1.30 -16.08
CA ALA A 77 1.19 1.71 -14.71
C ALA A 77 2.08 2.91 -14.34
N TYR A 78 3.36 2.87 -14.74
CA TYR A 78 4.32 3.95 -14.53
C TYR A 78 3.87 5.28 -15.18
N LYS A 79 3.40 5.23 -16.43
CA LYS A 79 2.88 6.41 -17.14
C LYS A 79 1.66 7.00 -16.45
N ILE A 80 0.78 6.17 -15.89
CA ILE A 80 -0.41 6.61 -15.15
C ILE A 80 0.00 7.24 -13.80
N MET A 81 0.88 6.56 -13.04
CA MET A 81 1.32 7.00 -11.72
C MET A 81 2.13 8.30 -11.74
N LYS A 82 2.76 8.65 -12.86
CA LYS A 82 3.46 9.94 -13.03
C LYS A 82 2.53 11.14 -13.20
N GLN A 83 1.23 10.93 -13.39
CA GLN A 83 0.30 12.03 -13.53
C GLN A 83 0.11 12.72 -12.17
N PRO A 84 -0.17 14.04 -12.13
CA PRO A 84 -0.42 14.77 -10.88
C PRO A 84 -1.58 14.20 -10.05
N SER A 85 -2.47 13.46 -10.69
CA SER A 85 -3.59 12.76 -10.08
C SER A 85 -3.99 11.57 -10.93
N PHE A 86 -4.39 10.48 -10.31
CA PHE A 86 -4.97 9.32 -10.96
C PHE A 86 -6.13 8.78 -10.13
N HIS A 87 -7.03 8.02 -10.77
CA HIS A 87 -8.19 7.44 -10.11
C HIS A 87 -8.04 5.91 -10.03
N ILE A 88 -8.26 5.35 -8.85
CA ILE A 88 -8.35 3.89 -8.66
C ILE A 88 -9.81 3.54 -8.38
N THR A 89 -10.37 2.64 -9.18
CA THR A 89 -11.70 2.07 -8.96
C THR A 89 -11.56 0.64 -8.47
N CYS A 90 -12.29 0.29 -7.42
CA CYS A 90 -12.36 -1.07 -6.89
C CYS A 90 -13.83 -1.46 -6.75
N ASP A 91 -14.24 -2.49 -7.50
CA ASP A 91 -15.54 -3.14 -7.33
C ASP A 91 -15.37 -4.38 -6.44
N LEU A 92 -16.15 -4.44 -5.37
CA LEU A 92 -16.13 -5.55 -4.42
C LEU A 92 -17.09 -6.68 -4.82
N GLY A 93 -18.05 -6.44 -5.73
CA GLY A 93 -19.04 -7.43 -6.17
C GLY A 93 -20.05 -7.82 -5.10
N LEU A 94 -20.21 -7.01 -4.04
CA LEU A 94 -21.04 -7.33 -2.87
C LEU A 94 -22.36 -6.53 -2.81
N GLY A 95 -22.60 -5.60 -3.74
CA GLY A 95 -23.81 -4.79 -3.81
C GLY A 95 -23.62 -3.48 -4.58
N ASN A 96 -24.59 -2.57 -4.46
CA ASN A 96 -24.64 -1.31 -5.23
C ASN A 96 -24.17 -0.07 -4.45
N GLY A 97 -23.50 -0.26 -3.31
CA GLY A 97 -22.98 0.84 -2.50
C GLY A 97 -21.68 1.39 -3.07
N THR A 98 -21.53 2.72 -3.07
CA THR A 98 -20.34 3.40 -3.61
C THR A 98 -19.79 4.40 -2.60
N PHE A 99 -18.47 4.49 -2.50
CA PHE A 99 -17.76 5.46 -1.68
C PHE A 99 -16.51 5.95 -2.42
N THR A 100 -16.22 7.25 -2.33
CA THR A 100 -15.03 7.87 -2.94
C THR A 100 -14.20 8.53 -1.85
N SER A 101 -12.90 8.25 -1.84
CA SER A 101 -11.92 8.94 -0.98
C SER A 101 -10.81 9.54 -1.82
N TYR A 102 -10.12 10.53 -1.26
CA TYR A 102 -8.98 11.19 -1.86
C TYR A 102 -7.77 11.02 -0.94
N GLY A 103 -6.59 10.89 -1.54
CA GLY A 103 -5.31 10.81 -0.83
C GLY A 103 -4.19 11.42 -1.66
N CYS A 104 -2.98 11.38 -1.13
CA CYS A 104 -1.77 11.78 -1.82
C CYS A 104 -0.69 10.69 -1.66
N ASP A 105 0.37 10.80 -2.45
CA ASP A 105 1.55 9.97 -2.31
C ASP A 105 2.31 10.26 -1.00
N LEU A 106 3.14 9.30 -0.60
CA LEU A 106 4.06 9.47 0.52
C LEU A 106 5.41 9.94 -0.03
N SER A 107 5.64 11.25 -0.05
CA SER A 107 6.84 11.84 -0.63
C SER A 107 8.04 11.85 0.34
N TYR A 108 9.26 11.97 -0.20
CA TYR A 108 10.48 12.17 0.60
C TYR A 108 10.35 13.39 1.50
N ASP A 109 9.81 14.50 0.97
CA ASP A 109 9.62 15.73 1.74
C ASP A 109 8.67 15.51 2.92
N TYR A 110 7.61 14.70 2.76
CA TYR A 110 6.73 14.33 3.87
C TYR A 110 7.51 13.63 4.98
N VAL A 111 8.37 12.65 4.64
CA VAL A 111 9.19 11.94 5.62
C VAL A 111 10.19 12.88 6.28
N LYS A 112 10.89 13.70 5.50
CA LYS A 112 11.89 14.65 6.01
C LYS A 112 11.27 15.65 6.99
N ILE A 113 10.13 16.24 6.62
CA ILE A 113 9.41 17.19 7.47
C ILE A 113 9.04 16.53 8.80
N ASN A 114 8.51 15.30 8.80
CA ASN A 114 8.03 14.66 10.03
C ASN A 114 9.12 13.94 10.83
N ALA A 115 10.26 13.60 10.22
CA ALA A 115 11.39 12.98 10.92
C ALA A 115 12.14 13.96 11.84
N GLU A 116 12.09 15.26 11.51
CA GLU A 116 12.69 16.32 12.32
C GLU A 116 11.80 16.77 13.50
N TYR A 117 10.50 16.44 13.47
CA TYR A 117 9.59 16.68 14.59
C TYR A 117 9.44 15.41 15.44
N ARG A 118 9.92 15.45 16.70
CA ARG A 118 9.48 14.48 17.70
C ARG A 118 7.99 14.72 17.99
N THR A 119 7.14 13.77 17.62
CA THR A 119 5.76 13.65 18.10
C THR A 119 5.66 12.60 19.19
#